data_AF-A0A3M8HC02-F1
#
_entry.id   AF-A0A3M8HC02-F1
#
_cell.length_a   1.000
_cell.length_b   1.000
_cell.length_c   1.000
_cell.angle_alpha   90.00
_cell.angle_beta   90.00
_cell.angle_gamma   90.00
#
_symmetry.space_group_name_H-M   'P 1'
#
loop_
_entity.id
_entity.type
_entity.pdbx_description
1 polymer ?
#
loop_
_entity_poly.entity_id
_entity_poly.type
_entity_poly.pdbx_seq_one_letter_code
_entity_poly.pdbx_strand_id
1 'polypeptide(L)'
;MMSGRELIMLNDYEITRVQKENKFDKVLSLLKLLACSIAILCSIILLPDMFDKVYEARNNLVEDSLKIRVVANSNTKEDQQFKREMVENLTPFFTQIQNNEANKDSDEIYTELATYLEKNYADANVKINIGDNLMPPKLQHNTFYPQSYYQSLVLTIGEGRGDNWWCSIFPNICERPTDKEDEKEKVEQKDSDEKEDNEEKTKVTFIVWEWIKKLFS
;
A
#
# COMPACT_ATOMS: atom_id res chain seq x y z
N MET A 1 18.25 -42.41 -70.03
CA MET A 1 18.80 -43.33 -69.02
C MET A 1 19.63 -42.51 -68.05
N MET A 2 19.19 -42.49 -66.79
CA MET A 2 19.84 -42.13 -65.51
C MET A 2 21.01 -41.12 -65.55
N SER A 3 20.79 -39.87 -65.12
CA SER A 3 20.81 -39.42 -63.71
C SER A 3 22.19 -39.55 -63.08
N GLY A 4 22.97 -38.47 -63.14
CA GLY A 4 24.07 -38.21 -62.22
C GLY A 4 23.84 -36.85 -61.56
N ARG A 5 23.12 -36.83 -60.42
CA ARG A 5 23.10 -35.64 -59.56
C ARG A 5 24.48 -35.54 -58.93
N GLU A 6 25.17 -34.42 -59.13
CA GLU A 6 26.30 -34.06 -58.28
C GLU A 6 25.78 -33.90 -56.85
N LEU A 7 26.08 -34.91 -56.02
CA LEU A 7 25.95 -34.81 -54.58
C LEU A 7 27.01 -33.79 -54.12
N ILE A 8 26.58 -32.55 -53.91
CA ILE A 8 27.34 -31.59 -53.12
C ILE A 8 27.35 -32.16 -51.69
N MET A 9 28.40 -32.92 -51.40
CA MET A 9 28.70 -33.36 -50.04
C MET A 9 28.95 -32.10 -49.22
N LEU A 10 28.05 -31.81 -48.27
CA LEU A 10 28.33 -30.83 -47.23
C LEU A 10 29.65 -31.22 -46.56
N ASN A 11 30.53 -30.25 -46.39
CA ASN A 11 31.82 -30.48 -45.74
C ASN A 11 31.55 -30.95 -44.32
N ASP A 12 31.76 -32.24 -44.06
CA ASP A 12 31.65 -32.80 -42.71
C ASP A 12 32.71 -32.11 -41.86
N TYR A 13 32.27 -31.21 -40.99
CA TYR A 13 33.16 -30.62 -40.02
C TYR A 13 33.53 -31.69 -39.00
N GLU A 14 34.81 -31.78 -38.68
CA GLU A 14 35.29 -32.72 -37.68
C GLU A 14 34.72 -32.30 -36.32
N ILE A 15 33.80 -33.10 -35.76
CA ILE A 15 33.30 -32.86 -34.40
C ILE A 15 34.45 -33.24 -33.44
N THR A 16 35.35 -32.30 -33.17
CA THR A 16 36.27 -32.43 -32.05
C THR A 16 35.47 -32.30 -30.77
N ARG A 17 34.98 -33.43 -30.26
CA ARG A 17 34.52 -33.50 -28.86
C ARG A 17 35.77 -33.34 -28.01
N VAL A 18 35.98 -32.14 -27.49
CA VAL A 18 36.91 -31.95 -26.38
C VAL A 18 36.35 -32.76 -25.22
N GLN A 19 36.80 -34.00 -25.07
CA GLN A 19 36.55 -34.82 -23.88
C GLN A 19 37.32 -34.21 -22.72
N LYS A 20 36.81 -33.09 -22.20
CA LYS A 20 37.25 -32.56 -20.91
C LYS A 20 36.48 -33.32 -19.84
N GLU A 21 36.80 -34.61 -19.68
CA GLU A 21 36.31 -35.42 -18.56
C GLU A 21 37.06 -35.05 -17.27
N ASN A 22 36.91 -33.81 -16.83
CA ASN A 22 37.43 -33.40 -15.54
C ASN A 22 36.43 -33.85 -14.47
N LYS A 23 36.82 -34.82 -13.63
CA LYS A 23 36.03 -35.25 -12.45
C LYS A 23 35.55 -34.05 -11.61
N PHE A 24 36.32 -32.97 -11.60
CA PHE A 24 35.98 -31.69 -10.97
C PHE A 24 34.68 -31.06 -11.48
N ASP A 25 34.37 -31.11 -12.77
CA ASP A 25 33.15 -30.50 -13.33
C ASP A 25 31.89 -31.28 -12.93
N LYS A 26 32.01 -32.62 -12.82
CA LYS A 26 30.94 -33.51 -12.31
C LYS A 26 30.70 -33.26 -10.82
N VAL A 27 31.77 -33.14 -10.02
CA VAL A 27 31.67 -32.81 -8.58
C VAL A 27 31.07 -31.43 -8.37
N LEU A 28 31.50 -30.42 -9.14
CA LEU A 28 30.94 -29.07 -9.07
C LEU A 28 29.44 -29.04 -9.43
N SER A 29 29.03 -29.81 -10.43
CA SER A 29 27.61 -29.92 -10.82
C SER A 29 26.78 -30.59 -9.72
N LEU A 30 27.31 -31.63 -9.06
CA LEU A 30 26.67 -32.27 -7.91
C LEU A 30 26.56 -31.32 -6.70
N LEU A 31 27.62 -30.56 -6.40
CA LEU A 31 27.61 -29.57 -5.33
C LEU A 31 26.57 -28.47 -5.58
N LYS A 32 26.44 -27.99 -6.82
CA LYS A 32 25.40 -27.02 -7.22
C LYS A 32 24.00 -27.60 -7.03
N LEU A 33 23.77 -28.83 -7.48
CA LEU A 33 22.48 -29.49 -7.31
C LEU A 33 22.12 -29.66 -5.83
N LEU A 34 23.09 -30.02 -5.01
CA LEU A 34 22.92 -30.18 -3.56
C LEU A 34 22.65 -28.83 -2.87
N ALA A 35 23.37 -27.77 -3.26
CA ALA A 35 23.12 -26.41 -2.79
C ALA A 35 21.72 -25.90 -3.18
N CYS A 36 21.27 -26.13 -4.43
CA CYS A 36 19.92 -25.79 -4.87
C CYS A 36 18.86 -26.57 -4.10
N SER A 37 19.08 -27.87 -3.86
CA SER A 37 18.17 -28.70 -3.06
C SER A 37 18.04 -28.19 -1.63
N ILE A 38 19.16 -27.80 -1.01
CA ILE A 38 19.15 -27.22 0.34
C ILE A 38 18.40 -25.88 0.34
N ALA A 39 18.66 -25.01 -0.65
CA ALA A 39 17.98 -23.72 -0.76
C ALA A 39 16.45 -23.89 -0.87
N ILE A 40 15.99 -24.84 -1.69
CA ILE A 40 14.55 -25.15 -1.83
C ILE A 40 13.97 -25.65 -0.50
N LEU A 41 14.67 -26.56 0.19
CA LEU A 41 14.23 -27.05 1.51
C LEU A 41 14.17 -25.90 2.54
N CYS A 42 15.17 -25.03 2.57
CA CYS A 42 15.16 -23.85 3.43
C CYS A 42 13.99 -22.92 3.10
N SER A 43 13.69 -22.68 1.81
CA SER A 43 12.52 -21.88 1.42
C SER A 43 11.21 -22.51 1.90
N ILE A 44 11.04 -23.83 1.74
CA ILE A 44 9.81 -24.53 2.19
C ILE A 44 9.64 -24.42 3.71
N ILE A 45 10.73 -24.46 4.47
CA ILE A 45 10.69 -24.38 5.94
C ILE A 45 10.47 -22.94 6.43
N LEU A 46 11.10 -21.93 5.79
CA LEU A 46 11.09 -20.55 6.27
C LEU A 46 9.91 -19.72 5.76
N LEU A 47 9.39 -20.01 4.57
CA LEU A 47 8.30 -19.22 3.97
C LEU A 47 7.00 -19.23 4.80
N PRO A 48 6.53 -20.36 5.40
CA PRO A 48 5.29 -20.38 6.17
C PRO A 48 5.30 -19.40 7.36
N ASP A 49 6.35 -19.41 8.18
CA ASP A 49 6.50 -18.50 9.34
C ASP A 49 6.50 -17.01 8.92
N MET A 50 7.12 -16.72 7.77
CA MET A 50 7.10 -15.38 7.20
C MET A 50 5.69 -14.97 6.73
N PHE A 51 4.94 -15.88 6.12
CA PHE A 51 3.56 -15.62 5.69
C PHE A 51 2.61 -15.47 6.88
N ASP A 52 2.77 -16.27 7.93
CA ASP A 52 1.96 -16.18 9.15
C ASP A 52 2.15 -14.83 9.83
N LYS A 53 3.40 -14.36 9.98
CA LYS A 53 3.70 -13.03 10.52
C LYS A 53 3.10 -11.90 9.70
N VAL A 54 3.15 -12.02 8.37
CA VAL A 54 2.52 -11.03 7.47
C VAL A 54 1.00 -11.08 7.61
N TYR A 55 0.41 -12.26 7.77
CA TYR A 55 -1.03 -12.42 7.94
C TYR A 55 -1.51 -11.86 9.28
N GLU A 56 -0.82 -12.16 10.38
CA GLU A 56 -1.08 -11.59 11.70
C GLU A 56 -0.95 -10.07 11.70
N ALA A 57 0.13 -9.53 11.12
CA ALA A 57 0.30 -8.09 10.98
C ALA A 57 -0.86 -7.44 10.19
N ARG A 58 -1.34 -8.11 9.12
CA ARG A 58 -2.51 -7.63 8.37
C ARG A 58 -3.79 -7.70 9.18
N ASN A 59 -4.02 -8.77 9.95
CA ASN A 59 -5.22 -8.90 10.78
C ASN A 59 -5.24 -7.85 11.89
N ASN A 60 -4.11 -7.63 12.56
CA ASN A 60 -3.99 -6.59 13.58
C ASN A 60 -4.31 -5.21 12.98
N LEU A 61 -3.82 -4.90 11.77
CA LEU A 61 -4.18 -3.65 11.07
C LEU A 61 -5.68 -3.53 10.72
N VAL A 62 -6.38 -4.66 10.53
CA VAL A 62 -7.83 -4.71 10.27
C VAL A 62 -8.63 -4.56 11.56
N GLU A 63 -8.18 -5.16 12.65
CA GLU A 63 -8.87 -5.19 13.95
C GLU A 63 -8.61 -3.94 14.82
N ASP A 64 -7.58 -3.15 14.52
CA ASP A 64 -7.02 -2.13 15.43
C ASP A 64 -7.91 -0.91 15.76
N SER A 65 -9.06 -0.68 15.10
CA SER A 65 -9.98 0.43 15.44
C SER A 65 -11.20 0.52 14.52
N LEU A 66 -12.30 1.05 15.05
CA LEU A 66 -13.47 1.47 14.26
C LEU A 66 -13.04 2.52 13.23
N LYS A 67 -13.31 2.24 11.95
CA LYS A 67 -13.03 3.19 10.87
C LYS A 67 -14.24 4.09 10.65
N ILE A 68 -14.04 5.41 10.58
CA ILE A 68 -15.11 6.35 10.26
C ILE A 68 -14.92 6.87 8.84
N ARG A 69 -16.02 6.89 8.07
CA ARG A 69 -16.04 7.24 6.65
C ARG A 69 -17.23 8.12 6.33
N VAL A 70 -17.01 9.21 5.58
CA VAL A 70 -18.08 10.08 5.08
C VAL A 70 -17.97 10.18 3.56
N VAL A 71 -19.02 9.79 2.85
CA VAL A 71 -19.11 9.79 1.38
C VAL A 71 -20.00 10.94 0.94
N ALA A 72 -19.48 11.83 0.11
CA ALA A 72 -20.23 12.97 -0.42
C ALA A 72 -21.26 12.53 -1.48
N ASN A 73 -22.25 13.38 -1.73
CA ASN A 73 -23.24 13.16 -2.77
C ASN A 73 -22.60 13.12 -4.18
N SER A 74 -21.70 14.07 -4.49
CA SER A 74 -20.93 14.12 -5.74
C SER A 74 -19.58 14.85 -5.55
N ASN A 75 -18.84 15.07 -6.65
CA ASN A 75 -17.54 15.78 -6.67
C ASN A 75 -17.64 17.26 -7.00
N THR A 76 -18.84 17.85 -7.00
CA THR A 76 -19.00 19.30 -7.13
C THR A 76 -18.34 20.01 -5.94
N LYS A 77 -17.95 21.27 -6.12
CA LYS A 77 -17.29 22.04 -5.05
C LYS A 77 -18.23 22.19 -3.86
N GLU A 78 -19.52 22.35 -4.14
CA GLU A 78 -20.61 22.52 -3.20
C GLU A 78 -20.79 21.27 -2.34
N ASP A 79 -20.89 20.08 -2.95
CA ASP A 79 -21.08 18.83 -2.21
C ASP A 79 -19.86 18.47 -1.37
N GLN A 80 -18.67 18.77 -1.88
CA GLN A 80 -17.42 18.54 -1.16
C GLN A 80 -17.23 19.53 -0.01
N GLN A 81 -17.71 20.77 -0.16
CA GLN A 81 -17.73 21.77 0.92
C GLN A 81 -18.74 21.40 2.00
N PHE A 82 -19.95 21.02 1.61
CA PHE A 82 -20.97 20.53 2.53
C PHE A 82 -20.48 19.33 3.35
N LYS A 83 -19.78 18.37 2.71
CA LYS A 83 -19.13 17.26 3.42
C LYS A 83 -18.12 17.76 4.46
N ARG A 84 -17.27 18.76 4.14
CA ARG A 84 -16.30 19.33 5.11
C ARG A 84 -17.01 19.88 6.34
N GLU A 85 -18.01 20.73 6.11
CA GLU A 85 -18.78 21.37 7.18
C GLU A 85 -19.50 20.35 8.04
N MET A 86 -20.13 19.34 7.42
CA MET A 86 -20.76 18.24 8.15
C MET A 86 -19.75 17.49 9.02
N VAL A 87 -18.60 17.12 8.48
CA VAL A 87 -17.55 16.43 9.25
C VAL A 87 -17.08 17.27 10.44
N GLU A 88 -16.83 18.57 10.24
CA GLU A 88 -16.40 19.46 11.32
C GLU A 88 -17.43 19.48 12.46
N ASN A 89 -18.71 19.59 12.12
CA ASN A 89 -19.80 19.54 13.10
C ASN A 89 -19.96 18.17 13.80
N LEU A 90 -19.63 17.08 13.10
CA LEU A 90 -19.73 15.71 13.62
C LEU A 90 -18.46 15.23 14.35
N THR A 91 -17.36 15.99 14.28
CA THR A 91 -16.08 15.65 14.91
C THR A 91 -16.20 15.33 16.41
N PRO A 92 -17.03 16.03 17.21
CA PRO A 92 -17.25 15.67 18.61
C PRO A 92 -17.87 14.27 18.78
N PHE A 93 -18.88 13.91 17.99
CA PHE A 93 -19.50 12.59 18.02
C PHE A 93 -18.47 11.52 17.65
N PHE A 94 -17.73 11.74 16.58
CA PHE A 94 -16.71 10.80 16.14
C PHE A 94 -15.62 10.58 17.18
N THR A 95 -15.18 11.64 17.85
CA THR A 95 -14.19 11.56 18.94
C THR A 95 -14.73 10.75 20.11
N GLN A 96 -15.99 10.96 20.48
CA GLN A 96 -16.64 10.19 21.54
C GLN A 96 -16.81 8.72 21.16
N ILE A 97 -17.19 8.42 19.92
CA ILE A 97 -17.31 7.04 19.42
C ILE A 97 -15.95 6.34 19.51
N GLN A 98 -14.87 6.97 19.03
CA GLN A 98 -13.52 6.39 19.08
C GLN A 98 -13.04 6.14 20.52
N ASN A 99 -13.28 7.09 21.43
CA ASN A 99 -12.89 6.93 22.84
C ASN A 99 -13.69 5.83 23.57
N ASN A 100 -14.89 5.51 23.09
CA ASN A 100 -15.78 4.51 23.67
C ASN A 100 -15.80 3.18 22.92
N GLU A 101 -14.90 2.96 21.94
CA GLU A 101 -14.82 1.71 21.16
C GLU A 101 -14.74 0.44 22.03
N ALA A 102 -14.23 0.55 23.27
CA ALA A 102 -14.12 -0.56 24.21
C ALA A 102 -15.37 -0.81 25.09
N ASN A 103 -16.37 0.07 25.07
CA ASN A 103 -17.51 0.04 26.00
C ASN A 103 -18.85 -0.23 25.30
N LYS A 104 -19.76 -0.89 26.04
CA LYS A 104 -21.14 -1.21 25.62
C LYS A 104 -22.05 0.02 25.45
N ASP A 105 -21.56 1.22 25.76
CA ASP A 105 -22.32 2.48 25.66
C ASP A 105 -22.29 3.09 24.24
N SER A 106 -21.71 2.40 23.27
CA SER A 106 -21.64 2.86 21.88
C SER A 106 -23.03 2.99 21.22
N ASP A 107 -24.01 2.17 21.62
CA ASP A 107 -25.37 2.20 21.06
C ASP A 107 -26.11 3.52 21.35
N GLU A 108 -25.88 4.13 22.50
CA GLU A 108 -26.49 5.42 22.87
C GLU A 108 -25.92 6.54 22.00
N ILE A 109 -24.59 6.56 21.83
CA ILE A 109 -23.89 7.57 21.00
C ILE A 109 -24.33 7.47 19.52
N TYR A 110 -24.53 6.26 19.00
CA TYR A 110 -25.06 6.08 17.65
C TYR A 110 -26.49 6.60 17.50
N THR A 111 -27.32 6.44 18.54
CA THR A 111 -28.68 6.96 18.57
C THR A 111 -28.70 8.49 18.63
N GLU A 112 -27.81 9.10 19.42
CA GLU A 112 -27.63 10.55 19.46
C GLU A 112 -27.15 11.11 18.12
N LEU A 113 -26.18 10.44 17.48
CA LEU A 113 -25.70 10.80 16.15
C LEU A 113 -26.83 10.75 15.12
N ALA A 114 -27.63 9.68 15.11
CA ALA A 114 -28.76 9.54 14.21
C ALA A 114 -29.78 10.67 14.42
N THR A 115 -30.13 10.96 15.68
CA THR A 115 -31.04 12.05 16.04
C THR A 115 -30.51 13.41 15.61
N TYR A 116 -29.20 13.64 15.78
CA TYR A 116 -28.54 14.88 15.36
C TYR A 116 -28.57 15.03 13.83
N LEU A 117 -28.32 13.94 13.10
CA LEU A 117 -28.35 13.93 11.63
C LEU A 117 -29.76 14.19 11.10
N GLU A 118 -30.78 13.56 11.67
CA GLU A 118 -32.18 13.80 11.31
C GLU A 118 -32.61 15.25 11.57
N LYS A 119 -32.15 15.84 12.68
CA LYS A 119 -32.52 17.22 13.03
C LYS A 119 -31.82 18.28 12.18
N ASN A 120 -30.54 18.11 11.89
CA ASN A 120 -29.70 19.16 11.28
C ASN A 120 -29.46 18.96 9.78
N TYR A 121 -29.65 17.73 9.27
CA TYR A 121 -29.33 17.37 7.88
C TYR A 121 -30.43 16.53 7.21
N ALA A 122 -31.70 16.68 7.64
CA ALA A 122 -32.85 15.99 7.05
C ALA A 122 -32.88 16.07 5.51
N ASP A 123 -32.64 17.27 4.97
CA ASP A 123 -32.69 17.55 3.53
C ASP A 123 -31.54 16.91 2.75
N ALA A 124 -30.45 16.54 3.42
CA ALA A 124 -29.26 15.98 2.78
C ALA A 124 -29.31 14.45 2.60
N ASN A 125 -30.37 13.78 3.07
CA ASN A 125 -30.57 12.34 2.93
C ASN A 125 -29.33 11.53 3.36
N VAL A 126 -28.88 11.74 4.60
CA VAL A 126 -27.69 11.07 5.14
C VAL A 126 -28.04 9.67 5.60
N LYS A 127 -27.40 8.65 5.03
CA LYS A 127 -27.54 7.25 5.43
C LYS A 127 -26.41 6.83 6.34
N ILE A 128 -26.74 6.15 7.43
CA ILE A 128 -25.79 5.63 8.42
C ILE A 128 -25.67 4.12 8.22
N ASN A 129 -24.44 3.61 8.12
CA ASN A 129 -24.15 2.18 8.12
C ASN A 129 -23.05 1.89 9.15
N ILE A 130 -23.35 1.06 10.13
CA ILE A 130 -22.42 0.62 11.17
C ILE A 130 -22.22 -0.88 11.04
N GLY A 131 -20.97 -1.32 11.01
CA GLY A 131 -20.60 -2.73 10.91
C GLY A 131 -19.46 -2.95 9.91
N ASP A 132 -19.38 -4.18 9.41
CA ASP A 132 -18.38 -4.57 8.42
C ASP A 132 -18.65 -3.94 7.05
N ASN A 133 -17.84 -2.95 6.67
CA ASN A 133 -17.91 -2.34 5.35
C ASN A 133 -16.63 -2.59 4.56
N LEU A 134 -16.80 -2.86 3.26
CA LEU A 134 -15.69 -3.01 2.33
C LEU A 134 -15.01 -1.64 2.12
N MET A 135 -13.74 -1.54 2.47
CA MET A 135 -12.93 -0.35 2.23
C MET A 135 -11.94 -0.61 1.09
N PRO A 136 -11.73 0.35 0.17
CA PRO A 136 -10.72 0.22 -0.87
C PRO A 136 -9.30 0.22 -0.26
N PRO A 137 -8.31 -0.32 -0.98
CA PRO A 137 -6.93 -0.31 -0.49
C PRO A 137 -6.40 1.12 -0.40
N LYS A 138 -5.59 1.41 0.63
CA LYS A 138 -5.03 2.74 0.87
C LYS A 138 -3.58 2.67 1.33
N LEU A 139 -2.76 3.60 0.85
CA LEU A 139 -1.44 3.89 1.42
C LEU A 139 -1.55 5.14 2.28
N GLN A 140 -1.16 5.03 3.56
CA GLN A 140 -1.20 6.14 4.51
C GLN A 140 -0.05 5.99 5.52
N HIS A 141 0.72 7.06 5.77
CA HIS A 141 1.87 7.08 6.70
C HIS A 141 2.81 5.87 6.53
N ASN A 142 3.21 5.61 5.28
CA ASN A 142 4.05 4.47 4.88
C ASN A 142 3.48 3.08 5.22
N THR A 143 2.20 3.01 5.57
CA THR A 143 1.47 1.79 5.89
C THR A 143 0.45 1.49 4.79
N PHE A 144 0.43 0.25 4.32
CA PHE A 144 -0.54 -0.22 3.34
C PHE A 144 -1.72 -0.90 4.03
N TYR A 145 -2.90 -0.30 3.86
CA TYR A 145 -4.17 -0.88 4.28
C TYR A 145 -4.77 -1.63 3.10
N PRO A 146 -4.91 -2.97 3.19
CA PRO A 146 -5.46 -3.75 2.10
C PRO A 146 -6.95 -3.49 1.89
N GLN A 147 -7.47 -3.89 0.73
CA GLN A 147 -8.92 -4.00 0.56
C GLN A 147 -9.43 -5.10 1.50
N SER A 148 -10.32 -4.74 2.42
CA SER A 148 -10.92 -5.68 3.37
C SER A 148 -12.26 -5.13 3.88
N TYR A 149 -13.02 -6.00 4.55
CA TYR A 149 -14.08 -5.56 5.44
C TYR A 149 -13.45 -5.06 6.73
N TYR A 150 -13.88 -3.88 7.18
CA TYR A 150 -13.47 -3.26 8.42
C TYR A 150 -14.71 -2.92 9.23
N GLN A 151 -14.65 -3.16 10.54
CA GLN A 151 -15.62 -2.62 11.47
C GLN A 151 -15.60 -1.09 11.37
N SER A 152 -16.71 -0.49 10.96
CA SER A 152 -16.74 0.90 10.55
C SER A 152 -18.10 1.57 10.69
N LEU A 153 -18.06 2.90 10.80
CA LEU A 153 -19.21 3.80 10.67
C LEU A 153 -19.08 4.55 9.34
N VAL A 154 -20.04 4.35 8.45
CA VAL A 154 -20.12 4.99 7.14
C VAL A 154 -21.34 5.90 7.09
N LEU A 155 -21.09 7.19 6.89
CA LEU A 155 -22.10 8.17 6.53
C LEU A 155 -22.10 8.39 5.02
N THR A 156 -23.23 8.19 4.36
CA THR A 156 -23.40 8.43 2.92
C THR A 156 -24.38 9.56 2.71
N ILE A 157 -23.90 10.67 2.13
CA ILE A 157 -24.71 11.85 1.82
C ILE A 157 -25.36 11.64 0.44
N GLY A 158 -26.69 11.74 0.36
CA GLY A 158 -27.44 11.61 -0.89
C GLY A 158 -27.16 10.29 -1.63
N GLU A 159 -26.65 10.39 -2.85
CA GLU A 159 -26.36 9.24 -3.72
C GLU A 159 -24.99 8.61 -3.47
N GLY A 160 -24.10 9.26 -2.70
CA GLY A 160 -22.78 8.70 -2.38
C GLY A 160 -21.84 8.55 -3.57
N ARG A 161 -21.98 9.39 -4.61
CA ARG A 161 -21.13 9.36 -5.84
C ARG A 161 -19.90 10.24 -5.75
N GLY A 162 -19.73 10.96 -4.64
CA GLY A 162 -18.61 11.85 -4.41
C GLY A 162 -17.41 11.17 -3.77
N ASP A 163 -16.34 11.93 -3.65
CA ASP A 163 -15.06 11.42 -3.22
C ASP A 163 -15.11 11.01 -1.75
N ASN A 164 -14.42 9.90 -1.52
CA ASN A 164 -14.33 9.21 -0.26
C ASN A 164 -12.98 9.49 0.41
N TRP A 165 -12.60 10.77 0.54
CA TRP A 165 -11.48 11.15 1.38
C TRP A 165 -11.89 10.98 2.84
N TRP A 166 -11.08 10.22 3.58
CA TRP A 166 -11.19 10.06 5.02
C TRP A 166 -11.00 11.41 5.69
N CYS A 167 -11.98 11.86 6.45
CA CYS A 167 -11.72 12.87 7.46
C CYS A 167 -11.27 12.15 8.73
N SER A 168 -9.98 12.27 8.96
CA SER A 168 -9.26 11.91 10.17
C SER A 168 -9.94 12.48 11.41
N ILE A 169 -10.35 11.61 12.32
CA ILE A 169 -10.55 11.96 13.74
C ILE A 169 -9.22 11.79 14.51
N PHE A 170 -8.12 12.09 13.80
CA PHE A 170 -6.79 12.21 14.36
C PHE A 170 -6.22 13.57 13.93
N PRO A 171 -6.42 14.63 14.73
CA PRO A 171 -5.83 15.95 14.48
C PRO A 171 -4.30 15.92 14.34
N ASN A 172 -3.63 14.93 14.92
CA ASN A 172 -2.17 14.80 14.89
C ASN A 172 -1.62 14.01 13.68
N ILE A 173 -2.49 13.56 12.76
CA ILE A 173 -2.12 12.62 11.67
C ILE A 173 -2.58 13.15 10.29
N CYS A 174 -3.52 14.10 10.25
CA CYS A 174 -4.04 14.69 9.02
C CYS A 174 -3.31 15.95 8.57
N GLU A 175 -2.01 16.01 8.80
CA GLU A 175 -1.20 16.95 8.06
C GLU A 175 -1.05 16.37 6.65
N ARG A 176 -1.59 17.09 5.66
CA ARG A 176 -1.07 16.95 4.31
C ARG A 176 0.46 17.12 4.40
N PRO A 177 1.26 16.40 3.60
CA PRO A 177 2.62 16.81 3.34
C PRO A 177 2.55 18.12 2.54
N THR A 178 2.28 19.20 3.26
CA THR A 178 2.52 20.58 2.87
C THR A 178 3.27 21.13 4.07
N ASP A 179 4.59 21.23 3.89
CA ASP A 179 5.48 22.16 4.58
C ASP A 179 5.96 21.79 6.00
N LYS A 180 5.90 20.51 6.40
CA LYS A 180 6.40 20.05 7.72
C LYS A 180 7.73 19.32 7.71
N GLU A 181 8.28 19.03 6.53
CA GLU A 181 9.68 18.55 6.41
C GLU A 181 10.69 19.71 6.48
N ASP A 182 10.23 20.97 6.40
CA ASP A 182 11.10 22.16 6.43
C ASP A 182 11.15 22.89 7.79
N GLU A 183 10.47 22.41 8.84
CA GLU A 183 10.39 23.11 10.13
C GLU A 183 11.04 22.40 11.32
N LYS A 184 11.74 21.28 11.11
CA LYS A 184 12.63 20.68 12.13
C LYS A 184 14.09 21.03 11.92
N GLU A 185 14.39 22.27 11.53
CA GLU A 185 15.74 22.84 11.64
C GLU A 185 15.67 24.39 11.59
N LYS A 186 15.02 24.99 12.59
CA LYS A 186 15.15 26.44 12.86
C LYS A 186 15.40 26.71 14.34
N VAL A 187 16.61 26.37 14.76
CA VAL A 187 17.46 27.17 15.68
C VAL A 187 18.81 27.09 14.96
N GLU A 188 19.29 28.09 14.22
CA GLU A 188 19.55 29.47 14.59
C GLU A 188 19.40 30.39 13.36
N GLN A 189 18.95 31.61 13.58
CA GLN A 189 18.85 32.66 12.57
C GLN A 189 20.04 33.62 12.71
N LYS A 190 20.81 33.79 11.62
CA LYS A 190 21.59 34.98 11.16
C LYS A 190 22.61 34.48 10.13
N ASP A 191 22.86 35.07 8.97
CA ASP A 191 22.50 36.34 8.33
C ASP A 191 22.75 36.16 6.82
N SER A 192 22.25 37.11 6.02
CA SER A 192 22.63 37.47 4.62
C SER A 192 22.26 36.54 3.45
N ASP A 193 21.23 36.99 2.73
CA ASP A 193 21.21 37.39 1.31
C ASP A 193 21.85 36.53 0.20
N GLU A 194 21.05 36.43 -0.88
CA GLU A 194 21.34 36.24 -2.32
C GLU A 194 21.24 34.84 -2.98
N LYS A 195 20.37 34.87 -4.01
CA LYS A 195 20.02 33.96 -5.12
C LYS A 195 21.11 32.99 -5.62
N GLU A 196 20.70 31.78 -6.04
CA GLU A 196 20.84 31.29 -7.44
C GLU A 196 20.20 29.90 -7.64
N ASP A 197 19.49 29.75 -8.76
CA ASP A 197 18.90 28.51 -9.26
C ASP A 197 20.00 27.53 -9.75
N ASN A 198 19.95 26.27 -9.33
CA ASN A 198 20.55 25.16 -10.09
C ASN A 198 19.87 23.82 -9.79
N GLU A 199 19.12 23.31 -10.78
CA GLU A 199 18.60 21.94 -10.80
C GLU A 199 19.73 20.94 -11.09
N GLU A 200 20.32 20.33 -10.05
CA GLU A 200 21.06 19.07 -10.23
C GLU A 200 20.13 17.87 -10.04
N LYS A 201 19.82 17.19 -11.15
CA LYS A 201 19.07 15.92 -11.15
C LYS A 201 19.87 14.85 -10.41
N THR A 202 19.47 14.58 -9.17
CA THR A 202 20.00 13.47 -8.38
C THR A 202 19.70 12.14 -9.08
N LYS A 203 20.75 11.45 -9.50
CA LYS A 203 20.63 10.17 -10.20
C LYS A 203 20.29 9.08 -9.19
N VAL A 204 19.02 8.73 -9.10
CA VAL A 204 18.55 7.62 -8.26
C VAL A 204 19.11 6.30 -8.80
N THR A 205 19.89 5.59 -7.99
CA THR A 205 20.39 4.25 -8.32
C THR A 205 19.70 3.21 -7.45
N PHE A 206 19.29 2.11 -8.07
CA PHE A 206 18.62 1.01 -7.40
C PHE A 206 19.63 -0.10 -7.11
N ILE A 207 20.08 -0.17 -5.87
CA ILE A 207 21.13 -1.09 -5.41
C ILE A 207 20.79 -2.55 -5.78
N VAL A 208 19.54 -2.96 -5.58
CA VAL A 208 19.07 -4.33 -5.88
C VAL A 208 19.13 -4.64 -7.38
N TRP A 209 18.75 -3.68 -8.23
CA TRP A 209 18.74 -3.84 -9.68
C TRP A 209 20.15 -3.96 -10.25
N GLU A 210 21.09 -3.17 -9.74
CA GLU A 210 22.50 -3.24 -10.15
C GLU A 210 23.19 -4.52 -9.66
N TRP A 211 22.78 -5.05 -8.51
CA TRP A 211 23.26 -6.35 -8.02
C TRP A 211 22.78 -7.51 -8.89
N ILE A 212 21.51 -7.49 -9.33
CA ILE A 212 20.96 -8.48 -10.26
C ILE A 212 21.69 -8.44 -11.61
N LYS A 213 21.95 -7.26 -12.17
CA LYS A 213 22.71 -7.13 -13.44
C LYS A 213 24.10 -7.77 -13.35
N LYS A 214 24.81 -7.59 -12.23
CA LYS A 214 26.13 -8.20 -12.01
C LYS A 214 26.09 -9.72 -11.93
N LEU A 215 24.93 -10.30 -11.64
CA LEU A 215 24.75 -11.74 -11.51
C LEU A 215 24.54 -12.43 -12.87
N PHE A 216 24.15 -11.66 -13.90
CA PHE A 216 23.88 -12.14 -15.26
C PHE A 216 24.81 -11.54 -16.33
N SER A 217 25.80 -10.74 -15.93
CA SER A 217 26.82 -10.17 -16.80
C SER A 217 28.18 -10.80 -16.54
#